data_AF-A7IK60-F1
#
_entry.id   AF-A7IK60-F1
#
_cell.length_a   1.000
_cell.length_b   1.000
_cell.length_c   1.000
_cell.angle_alpha   90.00
_cell.angle_beta   90.00
_cell.angle_gamma   90.00
#
_symmetry.space_group_name_H-M   'P 1'
#
loop_
_entity.id
_entity.type
_entity.pdbx_description
1 polymer ?
#
loop_
_entity_poly.entity_id
_entity_poly.type
_entity_poly.pdbx_seq_one_letter_code
_entity_poly.pdbx_strand_id
1 'polypeptide(L)'
;MPYDPTRDPLKGLASSLSSPARQLTRITPADGADLATYAKALWVYVPEDVAGGVATIRITPVAGGDAETVDVLALPGLQPLPPCQVRRVWATGTSTGLAIYALADR
;
A
#
# COMPACT_ATOMS: atom_id res chain seq x y z
N MET A 1 19.84 -7.85 -10.02
CA MET A 1 19.54 -8.69 -11.20
C MET A 1 18.11 -8.41 -11.64
N PRO A 2 17.82 -8.32 -12.94
CA PRO A 2 16.45 -8.24 -13.43
C PRO A 2 15.69 -9.56 -13.18
N TYR A 3 14.37 -9.50 -13.29
CA TYR A 3 13.50 -10.69 -13.22
C TYR A 3 13.88 -11.72 -14.31
N ASP A 4 13.99 -12.99 -13.92
CA ASP A 4 14.29 -14.12 -14.80
C ASP A 4 13.05 -15.01 -14.97
N PRO A 5 12.31 -14.91 -16.08
CA PRO A 5 11.11 -15.71 -16.31
C PRO A 5 11.40 -17.21 -16.44
N THR A 6 12.65 -17.64 -16.63
CA THR A 6 12.96 -19.08 -16.68
C THR A 6 12.87 -19.73 -15.29
N ARG A 7 12.95 -18.93 -14.22
CA ARG A 7 12.90 -19.39 -12.82
C ARG A 7 11.55 -19.22 -12.15
N ASP A 8 10.58 -18.58 -12.83
CA ASP A 8 9.25 -18.34 -12.31
C ASP A 8 8.24 -19.35 -12.88
N PRO A 9 7.84 -20.38 -12.10
CA PRO A 9 6.85 -21.36 -12.54
C PRO A 9 5.44 -20.76 -12.65
N LEU A 10 5.20 -19.57 -12.08
CA LEU A 10 3.90 -18.90 -12.06
C LEU A 10 3.76 -17.85 -13.18
N LYS A 11 4.79 -17.64 -14.02
CA LYS A 11 4.78 -16.61 -15.06
C LYS A 11 3.61 -16.71 -16.05
N GLY A 12 3.13 -17.94 -16.29
CA GLY A 12 2.03 -18.22 -17.23
C GLY A 12 0.64 -18.11 -16.61
N LEU A 13 0.55 -17.97 -15.28
CA LEU A 13 -0.71 -17.77 -14.60
C LEU A 13 -1.13 -16.31 -14.74
N ALA A 14 -2.41 -16.07 -15.03
CA ALA A 14 -2.96 -14.72 -15.05
C ALA A 14 -2.94 -14.10 -13.64
N SER A 15 -2.62 -12.82 -13.54
CA SER A 15 -2.85 -12.04 -12.32
C SER A 15 -4.31 -11.61 -12.23
N SER A 16 -4.86 -11.54 -11.02
CA SER A 16 -6.21 -11.06 -10.77
C SER A 16 -6.24 -10.24 -9.47
N LEU A 17 -7.33 -9.52 -9.21
CA LEU A 17 -7.48 -8.76 -7.96
C LEU A 17 -7.40 -9.64 -6.71
N SER A 18 -7.82 -10.90 -6.82
CA SER A 18 -7.79 -11.88 -5.72
C SER A 18 -6.51 -12.73 -5.68
N SER A 19 -5.66 -12.68 -6.72
CA SER A 19 -4.39 -13.42 -6.70
C SER A 19 -3.38 -12.73 -5.77
N PRO A 20 -2.41 -13.48 -5.20
CA PRO A 20 -1.28 -12.89 -4.50
C PRO A 20 -0.59 -11.82 -5.34
N ALA A 21 -0.17 -10.74 -4.67
CA ALA A 21 0.65 -9.71 -5.29
C ALA A 21 2.01 -10.30 -5.68
N ARG A 22 2.52 -9.91 -6.84
CA ARG A 22 3.84 -10.36 -7.33
C ARG A 22 4.93 -9.33 -7.07
N GLN A 23 4.54 -8.14 -6.64
CA GLN A 23 5.43 -7.07 -6.24
C GLN A 23 4.98 -6.45 -4.92
N LEU A 24 5.98 -6.09 -4.12
CA LEU A 24 5.84 -5.36 -2.88
C LEU A 24 6.85 -4.22 -2.91
N THR A 25 6.35 -2.99 -2.92
CA THR A 25 7.19 -1.79 -3.02
C THR A 25 6.95 -0.92 -1.79
N ARG A 26 8.01 -0.54 -1.10
CA ARG A 26 7.91 0.47 -0.04
C ARG A 26 7.61 1.82 -0.68
N ILE A 27 6.57 2.48 -0.20
CA ILE A 27 6.15 3.79 -0.70
C ILE A 27 6.37 4.87 0.35
N THR A 28 6.63 6.08 -0.13
CA THR A 28 6.63 7.29 0.69
C THR A 28 5.34 8.04 0.41
N PRO A 29 4.54 8.37 1.45
CA PRO A 29 3.35 9.20 1.28
C PRO A 29 3.68 10.56 0.63
N ALA A 30 2.79 11.03 -0.24
CA ALA A 30 2.94 12.30 -0.93
C ALA A 30 1.57 12.93 -1.22
N ASP A 31 1.47 14.26 -1.10
CA ASP A 31 0.21 14.98 -1.31
C ASP A 31 0.00 15.38 -2.79
N GLY A 32 1.09 15.49 -3.56
CA GLY A 32 1.08 16.06 -4.90
C GLY A 32 0.97 15.06 -6.05
N ALA A 33 0.96 13.75 -5.79
CA ALA A 33 0.96 12.75 -6.85
C ALA A 33 0.27 11.44 -6.43
N ASP A 34 -0.31 10.77 -7.42
CA ASP A 34 -0.76 9.38 -7.28
C ASP A 34 0.44 8.42 -7.30
N LEU A 35 0.22 7.20 -6.84
CA LEU A 35 1.19 6.11 -6.95
C LEU A 35 1.43 5.81 -8.43
N ALA A 36 2.70 5.57 -8.80
CA ALA A 36 3.06 5.21 -10.17
C ALA A 36 2.35 3.93 -10.65
N THR A 37 2.17 2.97 -9.73
CA THR A 37 1.31 1.80 -9.90
C THR A 37 0.29 1.79 -8.77
N TYR A 38 -1.00 1.72 -9.10
CA TYR A 38 -2.05 1.65 -8.08
C TYR A 38 -1.96 0.34 -7.31
N ALA A 39 -2.02 0.43 -5.99
CA ALA A 39 -1.89 -0.72 -5.12
C ALA A 39 -3.21 -1.52 -5.12
N LYS A 40 -3.12 -2.85 -5.22
CA LYS A 40 -4.28 -3.72 -4.97
C LYS A 40 -4.63 -3.84 -3.48
N ALA A 41 -3.62 -3.66 -2.63
CA ALA A 41 -3.76 -3.58 -1.18
C ALA A 41 -2.55 -2.85 -0.60
N LEU A 42 -2.69 -2.35 0.63
CA LEU A 42 -1.59 -1.79 1.39
C LEU A 42 -1.28 -2.67 2.60
N TRP A 43 0.00 -2.81 2.91
CA TRP A 43 0.47 -3.30 4.19
C TRP A 43 1.22 -2.17 4.89
N VAL A 44 1.14 -2.13 6.22
CA VAL A 44 1.85 -1.13 7.01
C VAL A 44 2.54 -1.80 8.18
N TYR A 45 3.79 -1.40 8.43
CA TYR A 45 4.46 -1.60 9.69
C TYR A 45 4.42 -0.31 10.49
N VAL A 46 3.85 -0.41 11.69
CA VAL A 46 3.78 0.68 12.67
C VAL A 46 4.74 0.36 13.82
N PRO A 47 5.79 1.16 14.02
CA PRO A 47 6.64 1.05 15.21
C PRO A 47 5.85 1.24 16.52
N GLU A 48 6.27 0.59 17.61
CA GLU A 48 5.56 0.65 18.90
C GLU A 48 5.50 2.05 19.52
N ASP A 49 6.48 2.90 19.21
CA ASP A 49 6.61 4.26 19.72
C ASP A 49 5.80 5.30 18.93
N VAL A 50 5.16 4.91 17.81
CA VAL A 50 4.38 5.83 16.98
C VAL A 50 2.97 6.04 17.57
N ALA A 51 2.63 7.32 17.77
CA ALA A 51 1.27 7.82 17.99
C ALA A 51 0.50 7.15 19.16
N GLY A 52 1.19 6.77 20.23
CA GLY A 52 0.54 6.16 21.40
C GLY A 52 -0.06 4.78 21.12
N GLY A 53 0.46 4.08 20.11
CA GLY A 53 0.08 2.71 19.77
C GLY A 53 -0.94 2.59 18.63
N VAL A 54 -1.42 3.68 18.01
CA VAL A 54 -2.28 3.59 16.82
C VAL A 54 -1.89 4.66 15.82
N ALA A 55 -1.48 4.25 14.62
CA ALA A 55 -1.16 5.15 13.52
C ALA A 55 -2.35 5.40 12.60
N THR A 56 -2.36 6.57 11.98
CA THR A 56 -3.31 6.92 10.91
C THR A 56 -2.62 6.86 9.56
N ILE A 57 -3.28 6.30 8.56
CA ILE A 57 -2.87 6.31 7.15
C ILE A 57 -4.01 6.90 6.35
N ARG A 58 -3.77 8.04 5.70
CA ARG A 58 -4.75 8.70 4.84
C ARG A 58 -4.59 8.25 3.39
N ILE A 59 -5.66 7.76 2.80
CA ILE A 59 -5.67 7.22 1.44
C ILE A 59 -6.77 7.84 0.58
N THR A 60 -6.58 7.77 -0.73
CA THR A 60 -7.67 7.88 -1.71
C THR A 60 -7.82 6.53 -2.43
N PRO A 61 -8.96 5.83 -2.27
CA PRO A 61 -9.25 4.61 -3.01
C PRO A 61 -9.32 4.87 -4.52
N VAL A 62 -9.10 3.83 -5.34
CA VAL A 62 -9.11 3.95 -6.82
C VAL A 62 -10.41 4.54 -7.37
N ALA A 63 -11.56 4.20 -6.75
CA ALA A 63 -12.87 4.69 -7.16
C ALA A 63 -13.27 6.03 -6.52
N GLY A 64 -12.41 6.62 -5.67
CA GLY A 64 -12.70 7.88 -4.98
C GLY A 64 -12.22 9.11 -5.75
N GLY A 65 -12.97 10.20 -5.65
CA GLY A 65 -12.57 11.53 -6.14
C GLY A 65 -11.35 12.10 -5.41
N ASP A 66 -10.73 13.15 -5.97
CA ASP A 66 -9.49 13.73 -5.41
C ASP A 66 -9.67 14.32 -3.99
N ALA A 67 -10.88 14.76 -3.65
CA ALA A 67 -11.23 15.25 -2.32
C ALA A 67 -11.74 14.14 -1.37
N GLU A 68 -11.94 12.92 -1.88
CA GLU A 68 -12.52 11.81 -1.12
C GLU A 68 -11.40 10.98 -0.48
N THR A 69 -10.94 11.46 0.67
CA THR A 69 -9.90 10.78 1.46
C THR A 69 -10.52 9.99 2.61
N VAL A 70 -9.90 8.85 2.96
CA VAL A 70 -10.27 8.02 4.11
C VAL A 70 -9.07 7.87 5.03
N ASP A 71 -9.30 8.07 6.34
CA ASP A 71 -8.31 7.81 7.39
C ASP A 71 -8.47 6.37 7.90
N VAL A 72 -7.43 5.58 7.72
CA VAL A 72 -7.36 4.18 8.16
C VAL A 72 -6.48 4.10 9.39
N LEU A 73 -6.97 3.44 10.44
CA LEU A 73 -6.23 3.19 11.66
C LEU A 73 -5.44 1.89 11.58
N ALA A 74 -4.22 1.89 12.11
CA ALA A 74 -3.31 0.75 12.14
C ALA A 74 -2.68 0.59 13.53
N LEU A 75 -2.76 -0.62 14.08
CA LEU A 75 -2.14 -0.99 15.36
C LEU A 75 -0.62 -1.16 15.21
N PRO A 76 0.17 -1.34 16.29
CA PRO A 76 1.59 -1.59 16.19
C PRO A 76 1.88 -2.94 15.50
N GLY A 77 3.02 -3.03 14.81
CA GLY A 77 3.43 -4.21 14.06
C GLY A 77 3.08 -4.16 12.57
N LEU A 78 3.37 -5.26 11.87
CA LEU A 78 3.12 -5.42 10.43
C LEU A 78 1.72 -6.01 10.21
N GLN A 79 0.86 -5.30 9.48
CA GLN A 79 -0.50 -5.78 9.19
C GLN A 79 -1.00 -5.35 7.80
N PRO A 80 -1.95 -6.10 7.21
CA PRO A 80 -2.71 -5.61 6.07
C PRO A 80 -3.66 -4.49 6.50
N LEU A 81 -3.83 -3.48 5.65
CA LEU A 81 -4.95 -2.54 5.73
C LEU A 81 -6.22 -3.15 5.11
N PRO A 82 -7.41 -2.54 5.31
CA PRO A 82 -8.64 -3.01 4.65
C PRO A 82 -8.41 -3.22 3.15
N PRO A 83 -8.95 -4.31 2.56
CA PRO A 83 -8.64 -4.74 1.21
C PRO A 83 -9.32 -3.84 0.16
N CYS A 84 -8.82 -2.62 0.04
CA CYS A 84 -9.24 -1.64 -0.94
C CYS A 84 -8.05 -1.31 -1.86
N GLN A 85 -8.35 -1.11 -3.15
CA GLN A 85 -7.35 -0.63 -4.08
C GLN A 85 -7.09 0.84 -3.83
N VAL A 86 -5.82 1.24 -3.79
CA VAL A 86 -5.40 2.59 -3.43
C VAL A 86 -4.63 3.24 -4.57
N ARG A 87 -5.05 4.44 -4.97
CA ARG A 87 -4.32 5.25 -5.95
C ARG A 87 -3.39 6.28 -5.32
N ARG A 88 -3.68 6.75 -4.10
CA ARG A 88 -2.85 7.74 -3.40
C ARG A 88 -2.76 7.45 -1.90
N VAL A 89 -1.58 7.68 -1.34
CA VAL A 89 -1.34 7.74 0.11
C VAL A 89 -0.80 9.13 0.43
N TRP A 90 -1.54 9.86 1.25
CA TRP A 90 -1.27 11.27 1.55
C TRP A 90 -0.19 11.40 2.61
N ALA A 91 0.74 12.35 2.45
CA ALA A 91 1.68 12.70 3.50
C ALA A 91 0.95 13.44 4.63
N THR A 92 0.11 14.39 4.28
CA THR A 92 -0.75 15.08 5.24
C THR A 92 -1.81 14.12 5.78
N GLY A 93 -1.92 14.02 7.10
CA GLY A 93 -2.86 13.14 7.79
C GLY A 93 -2.37 11.70 7.99
N THR A 94 -1.28 11.29 7.34
CA THR A 94 -0.62 10.01 7.64
C THR A 94 0.43 10.21 8.74
N SER A 95 0.46 9.33 9.73
CA SER A 95 1.46 9.36 10.80
C SER A 95 2.87 9.20 10.23
N THR A 96 3.83 9.89 10.83
CA THR A 96 5.24 9.79 10.45
C THR A 96 5.89 8.54 11.03
N GLY A 97 6.98 8.06 10.42
CA GLY A 97 7.75 6.92 10.94
C GLY A 97 7.24 5.54 10.52
N LEU A 98 6.18 5.48 9.72
CA LEU A 98 5.63 4.22 9.20
C LEU A 98 6.48 3.63 8.06
N ALA A 99 6.42 2.31 7.89
CA ALA A 99 6.80 1.68 6.64
C ALA A 99 5.55 1.15 5.93
N ILE A 100 5.19 1.78 4.82
CA ILE A 100 4.00 1.44 4.03
C ILE A 100 4.45 0.71 2.77
N TYR A 101 3.80 -0.40 2.47
CA TYR A 101 4.09 -1.26 1.34
C TYR A 101 2.88 -1.33 0.42
N ALA A 102 3.07 -0.96 -0.84
CA ALA A 102 2.11 -1.14 -1.90
C ALA A 102 2.27 -2.52 -2.52
N LEU A 103 1.18 -3.28 -2.54
CA LEU A 103 1.11 -4.58 -3.19
C LEU A 103 0.57 -4.39 -4.61
N ALA A 104 1.26 -4.94 -5.60
CA ALA A 104 0.88 -4.85 -7.01
C ALA A 104 1.20 -6.16 -7.76
N ASP A 105 0.61 -6.32 -8.95
CA ASP A 105 0.90 -7.47 -9.81
C ASP A 105 2.13 -7.24 -10.71
N ARG A 106 2.47 -5.98 -11.00
CA ARG A 106 3.62 -5.55 -11.81
C ARG A 106 4.08 -4.15 -11.46
#